data_AF-A0A970DBA1-F1
#
_entry.id   AF-A0A970DBA1-F1
#
_cell.length_a   1.000
_cell.length_b   1.000
_cell.length_c   1.000
_cell.angle_alpha   90.00
_cell.angle_beta   90.00
_cell.angle_gamma   90.00
#
_symmetry.space_group_name_H-M   'P 1'
#
loop_
_entity.id
_entity.type
_entity.pdbx_description
1 polymer ?
#
loop_
_entity_poly.entity_id
_entity_poly.type
_entity_poly.pdbx_seq_one_letter_code
_entity_poly.pdbx_strand_id
1 'polypeptide(L)'
;MRKWLRSLTPKKAWDQFVEDSVEKFISEFYCEGIRDIPTMCRRYAYDLLTGFMKPFALEDLEHVASLLEQYIQETGYDENNLYTEEELEIMWQKKVDDLLRFLGIER
;
A
#
# COMPACT_ATOMS: atom_id res chain seq x y z
N MET A 1 -4.56 -18.48 9.59
CA MET A 1 -4.03 -17.37 8.79
C MET A 1 -4.51 -17.45 7.34
N ARG A 2 -4.16 -18.49 6.55
CA ARG A 2 -4.64 -18.64 5.16
C ARG A 2 -6.17 -18.56 4.97
N LYS A 3 -6.95 -19.20 5.85
CA LYS A 3 -8.42 -19.14 5.79
C LYS A 3 -8.98 -17.73 5.95
N TRP A 4 -8.35 -16.92 6.81
CA TRP A 4 -8.77 -15.53 7.03
C TRP A 4 -8.41 -14.67 5.81
N LEU A 5 -7.18 -14.81 5.31
CA LEU A 5 -6.72 -14.08 4.12
C LEU A 5 -7.62 -14.37 2.91
N ARG A 6 -7.98 -15.64 2.69
CA ARG A 6 -8.91 -16.07 1.63
C ARG A 6 -10.36 -15.62 1.81
N SER A 7 -10.72 -15.09 2.98
CA SER A 7 -12.06 -14.57 3.25
C SER A 7 -12.15 -13.04 3.12
N LEU A 8 -11.04 -12.37 2.81
CA LEU A 8 -11.02 -10.93 2.63
C LEU A 8 -11.73 -10.55 1.33
N THR A 9 -12.48 -9.46 1.40
CA THR A 9 -12.98 -8.75 0.22
C THR A 9 -11.95 -7.71 -0.21
N PRO A 10 -12.00 -7.18 -1.45
CA PRO A 10 -11.10 -6.12 -1.91
C PRO A 10 -10.98 -4.97 -0.91
N LYS A 11 -12.13 -4.41 -0.49
CA LYS A 11 -12.16 -3.35 0.53
C LYS A 11 -11.52 -3.73 1.86
N LYS A 12 -11.82 -4.93 2.38
CA LYS A 12 -11.23 -5.37 3.66
C LYS A 12 -9.73 -5.60 3.55
N ALA A 13 -9.24 -6.06 2.40
CA ALA A 13 -7.81 -6.20 2.16
C ALA A 13 -7.14 -4.83 2.11
N TRP A 14 -7.74 -3.86 1.40
CA TRP A 14 -7.26 -2.48 1.37
C TRP A 14 -7.18 -1.89 2.78
N ASP A 15 -8.32 -1.85 3.50
CA ASP A 15 -8.40 -1.25 4.84
C ASP A 15 -7.46 -1.92 5.86
N GLN A 16 -7.09 -3.19 5.64
CA GLN A 16 -6.22 -3.95 6.54
C GLN A 16 -4.73 -3.74 6.27
N PHE A 17 -4.34 -3.55 5.01
CA PHE A 17 -2.94 -3.59 4.59
C PHE A 17 -2.43 -2.25 4.08
N VAL A 18 -3.32 -1.39 3.57
CA VAL A 18 -2.99 -0.08 3.01
C VAL A 18 -3.65 0.99 3.87
N GLU A 19 -2.83 1.82 4.52
CA GLU A 19 -3.32 2.92 5.37
C GLU A 19 -3.70 4.17 4.56
N ASP A 20 -3.31 4.21 3.28
CA ASP A 20 -3.34 5.39 2.43
C ASP A 20 -4.50 5.37 1.41
N SER A 21 -4.76 6.52 0.78
CA SER A 21 -5.71 6.60 -0.33
C SER A 21 -5.15 5.90 -1.58
N VAL A 22 -6.03 5.58 -2.52
CA VAL A 22 -5.62 5.00 -3.82
C VAL A 22 -4.66 5.96 -4.54
N GLU A 23 -4.97 7.26 -4.57
CA GLU A 23 -4.14 8.28 -5.20
C GLU A 23 -2.74 8.31 -4.59
N LYS A 24 -2.63 8.31 -3.26
CA LYS A 24 -1.33 8.31 -2.59
C LYS A 24 -0.55 7.03 -2.90
N PHE A 25 -1.19 5.87 -2.79
CA PHE A 25 -0.59 4.59 -3.14
C PHE A 25 -0.05 4.59 -4.58
N ILE A 26 -0.86 5.03 -5.55
CA ILE A 26 -0.45 5.10 -6.96
C ILE A 26 0.71 6.09 -7.14
N SER A 27 0.67 7.24 -6.46
CA SER A 27 1.71 8.27 -6.53
C SER A 27 3.08 7.77 -6.08
N GLU A 28 3.13 6.99 -5.00
CA GLU A 28 4.37 6.39 -4.49
C GLU A 28 5.03 5.50 -5.56
N PHE A 29 4.27 4.60 -6.18
CA PHE A 29 4.79 3.76 -7.26
C PHE A 29 5.12 4.54 -8.53
N TYR A 30 4.39 5.62 -8.81
CA TYR A 30 4.68 6.48 -9.94
C TYR A 30 6.05 7.17 -9.80
N CYS A 31 6.41 7.62 -8.59
CA CYS A 31 7.73 8.20 -8.33
C CYS A 31 8.85 7.17 -8.53
N GLU A 32 8.58 5.88 -8.28
CA GLU A 32 9.51 4.79 -8.56
C GLU A 32 9.56 4.33 -10.04
N GLY A 33 8.81 4.99 -10.92
CA GLY A 33 8.77 4.66 -12.35
C GLY A 33 7.87 3.48 -12.73
N ILE A 34 7.08 2.94 -11.79
CA ILE A 34 6.10 1.89 -12.07
C ILE A 34 4.78 2.54 -12.45
N ARG A 35 4.18 2.13 -13.57
CA ARG A 35 2.89 2.67 -14.07
C ARG A 35 1.79 1.61 -14.18
N ASP A 36 2.16 0.33 -14.15
CA ASP A 36 1.26 -0.81 -14.28
C ASP A 36 0.68 -1.21 -12.91
N ILE A 37 -0.64 -1.07 -12.72
CA ILE A 37 -1.33 -1.36 -11.45
C ILE A 37 -1.13 -2.81 -10.98
N PRO A 38 -1.25 -3.85 -11.84
CA PRO A 38 -0.95 -5.23 -11.45
C PRO A 38 0.46 -5.38 -10.87
N THR A 39 1.46 -4.74 -11.49
CA THR A 39 2.85 -4.76 -11.02
C THR A 39 3.00 -4.08 -9.65
N MET A 40 2.35 -2.93 -9.44
CA MET A 40 2.33 -2.25 -8.13
C MET A 40 1.77 -3.14 -7.03
N CYS A 41 0.59 -3.73 -7.27
CA CYS A 41 -0.10 -4.55 -6.28
C CYS A 41 0.71 -5.81 -5.92
N ARG A 42 1.36 -6.44 -6.91
CA ARG A 42 2.25 -7.60 -6.68
C ARG A 42 3.48 -7.23 -5.87
N ARG A 43 4.13 -6.11 -6.21
CA ARG A 43 5.31 -5.64 -5.48
C ARG A 43 4.95 -5.28 -4.05
N TYR A 44 3.87 -4.53 -3.85
CA TYR A 44 3.37 -4.17 -2.52
C TYR A 44 3.05 -5.41 -1.67
N ALA A 45 2.32 -6.39 -2.25
CA ALA A 45 2.00 -7.63 -1.55
C ALA A 45 3.26 -8.44 -1.17
N TYR A 46 4.29 -8.43 -2.03
CA TYR A 46 5.58 -9.05 -1.72
C TYR A 46 6.28 -8.36 -0.54
N ASP A 47 6.42 -7.04 -0.59
CA ASP A 47 7.12 -6.25 0.42
C ASP A 47 6.41 -6.36 1.79
N LEU A 48 5.08 -6.28 1.78
CA LEU A 48 4.23 -6.46 2.95
C LEU A 48 4.42 -7.84 3.59
N LEU A 49 4.27 -8.92 2.80
CA LEU A 49 4.28 -10.29 3.32
C LEU A 49 5.67 -10.77 3.72
N THR A 50 6.72 -10.31 3.03
CA THR A 50 8.11 -10.59 3.43
C THR A 50 8.49 -9.86 4.72
N GLY A 51 7.96 -8.65 4.94
CA GLY A 51 8.14 -7.89 6.19
C GLY A 51 7.60 -8.61 7.44
N PHE A 52 6.60 -9.48 7.30
CA PHE A 52 6.06 -10.26 8.42
C PHE A 52 6.96 -11.43 8.89
N MET A 53 8.14 -11.62 8.30
CA MET A 53 9.12 -12.68 8.65
C MET A 53 8.50 -14.09 8.75
N LYS A 54 7.44 -14.36 7.98
CA LYS A 54 6.78 -15.67 7.89
C LYS A 54 6.76 -16.14 6.45
N PRO A 55 6.94 -17.44 6.19
CA PRO A 55 6.84 -17.98 4.85
C PRO A 55 5.37 -17.94 4.40
N PHE A 56 5.03 -17.02 3.51
CA PHE A 56 3.76 -17.03 2.78
C PHE A 56 3.91 -17.87 1.51
N ALA A 57 2.83 -18.53 1.10
CA ALA A 57 2.83 -19.17 -0.21
C ALA A 57 2.73 -18.09 -1.29
N LEU A 58 3.28 -18.36 -2.47
CA LEU A 58 3.11 -17.50 -3.65
C LEU A 58 1.63 -17.21 -3.93
N GLU A 59 0.78 -18.22 -3.76
CA GLU A 59 -0.68 -18.09 -3.87
C GLU A 59 -1.30 -17.06 -2.91
N ASP A 60 -0.75 -16.93 -1.69
CA ASP A 60 -1.25 -15.98 -0.70
C ASP A 60 -0.88 -14.54 -1.13
N LEU A 61 0.31 -14.35 -1.71
CA LEU A 61 0.76 -13.07 -2.26
C LEU A 61 -0.06 -12.67 -3.47
N GLU A 62 -0.23 -13.58 -4.44
CA GLU A 62 -1.03 -13.35 -5.63
C GLU A 62 -2.49 -13.02 -5.27
N HIS A 63 -3.02 -13.69 -4.24
CA HIS A 63 -4.36 -13.39 -3.76
C HIS A 63 -4.47 -11.97 -3.19
N VAL A 64 -3.56 -11.55 -2.31
CA VAL A 64 -3.56 -10.17 -1.79
C VAL A 64 -3.41 -9.15 -2.92
N ALA A 65 -2.45 -9.36 -3.83
CA ALA A 65 -2.26 -8.49 -4.98
C ALA A 65 -3.54 -8.35 -5.82
N SER A 66 -4.24 -9.46 -6.07
CA SER A 66 -5.50 -9.43 -6.82
C SER A 66 -6.62 -8.66 -6.12
N LEU A 67 -6.69 -8.74 -4.78
CA LEU A 67 -7.68 -8.01 -3.99
C LEU A 67 -7.40 -6.50 -3.99
N LEU A 68 -6.13 -6.10 -3.91
CA LEU A 68 -5.73 -4.69 -4.00
C LEU A 68 -6.01 -4.14 -5.40
N GLU A 69 -5.66 -4.88 -6.45
CA GLU A 69 -5.94 -4.49 -7.83
C GLU A 69 -7.43 -4.30 -8.07
N GLN A 70 -8.27 -5.25 -7.63
CA GLN A 70 -9.72 -5.14 -7.72
C GLN A 70 -10.26 -3.91 -6.99
N TYR A 71 -9.75 -3.62 -5.78
CA TYR A 71 -10.18 -2.45 -5.04
C TYR A 71 -9.86 -1.14 -5.78
N ILE A 72 -8.67 -1.03 -6.37
CA ILE A 72 -8.27 0.14 -7.16
C ILE A 72 -9.18 0.27 -8.40
N GLN A 73 -9.49 -0.83 -9.08
CA GLN A 73 -10.37 -0.83 -10.25
C GLN A 73 -11.82 -0.43 -9.89
N GLU A 74 -12.34 -0.90 -8.76
CA GLU A 74 -13.69 -0.58 -8.28
C GLU A 74 -13.80 0.86 -7.76
N THR A 75 -12.76 1.35 -7.09
CA THR A 75 -12.72 2.71 -6.50
C THR A 75 -12.42 3.76 -7.56
N GLY A 76 -11.56 3.44 -8.53
CA GLY A 76 -10.97 4.40 -9.44
C GLY A 76 -10.04 5.38 -8.73
N TYR A 77 -9.43 6.27 -9.51
CA TYR A 77 -8.68 7.43 -9.03
C TYR A 77 -8.60 8.47 -10.15
N ASP A 78 -8.33 9.72 -9.79
CA ASP A 78 -8.06 10.79 -10.75
C ASP A 78 -6.56 11.03 -10.84
N GLU A 79 -5.99 10.88 -12.04
CA GLU A 79 -4.56 11.12 -12.29
C GLU A 79 -4.15 12.57 -11.96
N ASN A 80 -5.07 13.53 -11.99
CA ASN A 80 -4.80 14.92 -11.62
C ASN A 80 -4.65 15.12 -10.11
N ASN A 81 -5.07 14.13 -9.30
CA ASN A 81 -4.94 14.15 -7.84
C ASN A 81 -3.73 13.34 -7.35
N LEU A 82 -2.86 12.89 -8.25
CA LEU A 82 -1.61 12.23 -7.86
C LEU A 82 -0.64 13.25 -7.27
N TYR A 83 0.06 12.81 -6.23
CA TYR A 83 1.07 13.59 -5.54
C TYR A 83 2.40 13.52 -6.30
N THR A 84 3.09 14.64 -6.30
CA THR A 84 4.49 14.72 -6.71
C THR A 84 5.42 14.09 -5.68
N GLU A 85 6.65 13.76 -6.09
CA GLU A 85 7.68 13.24 -5.18
C GLU A 85 7.94 14.19 -3.99
N GLU A 86 7.96 15.50 -4.24
CA GLU A 86 8.14 16.53 -3.20
C GLU A 86 6.98 16.54 -2.19
N GLU A 87 5.73 16.41 -2.66
CA GLU A 87 4.56 16.33 -1.79
C GLU A 87 4.56 15.06 -0.93
N LEU A 88 4.95 13.92 -1.51
CA LEU A 88 5.09 12.66 -0.78
C LEU A 88 6.19 12.76 0.29
N GLU A 89 7.33 13.37 0.00
CA GLU A 89 8.40 13.58 0.97
C GLU A 89 7.94 14.47 2.13
N ILE A 90 7.20 15.55 1.85
CA ILE A 90 6.61 16.41 2.89
C ILE A 90 5.63 15.61 3.77
N MET A 91 4.80 14.77 3.17
CA MET A 91 3.89 13.88 3.91
C MET A 91 4.64 12.87 4.78
N TRP A 92 5.70 12.27 4.25
CA TRP A 92 6.54 11.32 4.97
C TRP A 92 7.23 11.98 6.17
N GLN A 93 7.87 13.12 5.95
CA GLN A 93 8.55 13.87 7.02
C GLN A 93 7.57 14.24 8.13
N LYS A 94 6.34 14.67 7.79
CA LYS A 94 5.30 14.95 8.77
C LYS A 94 4.89 13.70 9.56
N LYS A 95 4.71 12.55 8.89
CA LYS A 95 4.37 11.28 9.57
C LYS A 95 5.48 10.84 10.53
N VAL A 96 6.75 11.04 10.14
CA VAL A 96 7.91 10.77 11.01
C VAL A 96 7.94 11.72 12.21
N ASP A 97 7.75 13.02 12.00
CA ASP A 97 7.76 14.01 13.08
C ASP A 97 6.63 13.76 14.09
N ASP A 98 5.43 13.43 13.60
CA ASP A 98 4.30 13.07 14.46
C ASP A 98 4.57 11.79 15.27
N LEU A 99 5.21 10.78 14.65
CA LEU A 99 5.63 9.55 15.34
C LEU A 99 6.70 9.83 16.42
N LEU A 100 7.70 10.65 16.12
CA LEU A 100 8.75 11.02 17.09
C LEU A 100 8.17 11.77 18.29
N ARG A 101 7.24 12.71 18.04
CA ARG A 101 6.50 13.42 19.09
C ARG A 101 5.69 12.45 19.96
N PHE A 102 4.98 11.51 19.34
CA PHE A 102 4.23 10.49 20.06
C PHE A 102 5.13 9.62 20.96
N LEU A 103 6.34 9.30 20.50
CA LEU A 103 7.33 8.53 21.24
C LEU A 103 8.13 9.35 22.27
N GLY A 104 7.87 10.67 22.39
CA GLY A 104 8.57 11.55 23.31
C GLY A 104 10.02 11.82 22.93
N ILE A 105 10.38 11.67 21.65
CA ILE A 105 11.71 11.96 21.12
C ILE A 105 11.64 13.37 20.51
N GLU A 106 12.15 14.36 21.25
CA GLU A 106 12.32 15.73 20.73
C GLU A 106 13.64 15.82 19.95
N ARG A 107 13.62 16.46 18.77
CA ARG A 107 14.81 16.78 17.96
C ARG A 107 15.36 18.15 18.31
#